data_AF-B3RZI8-F1
#
_entry.id   AF-B3RZI8-F1
#
_cell.length_a   1.000
_cell.length_b   1.000
_cell.length_c   1.000
_cell.angle_alpha   90.00
_cell.angle_beta   90.00
_cell.angle_gamma   90.00
#
_symmetry.space_group_name_H-M   'P 1'
#
loop_
_entity.id
_entity.type
_entity.pdbx_description
1 polymer ?
#
loop_
_entity_poly.entity_id
_entity_poly.type
_entity_poly.pdbx_seq_one_letter_code
_entity_poly.pdbx_strand_id
1 'polypeptide(L)'
;SELKQSLTTADLISLGVGSVLGTGVFVVAAGVAKNTAGPAVTISFAIAAFASILSGLCYAEFGARVPKTTGSSYVYSYVTVGEAVAFTIGWNLILEYVIGTAACSRALSSYIDTLFHNAIRMFFLRYVGEMDAPGLAKYPDFIALLITIFFSGVISCGVSQSALLNNILNSCTLLTVVFSLGVGAFYFEPQLWTGEKAFFPYGTHGVTTGAASCFYAYIGFDIIATTGEEAKNPRKSIPIAIVTSLIILFLCYFTVSMVMTLMVPYYDLSKAASLQQVFVDRGVPGVKYFIIIGAIAGLTASLMGSLFPMPRIIYAMAIDCLIFKVFAKVYKRTQMPVLATMSAGFLTGILACIFTEEDLIQMMSIGTLLAYTLV
;
A
#
# COMPACT_ATOMS: atom_id res chain seq x y z
N SER A 1 -26.65 4.59 -12.42
CA SER A 1 -25.59 5.03 -11.51
C SER A 1 -26.03 6.37 -10.93
N GLU A 2 -26.15 6.45 -9.60
CA GLU A 2 -26.52 7.65 -8.83
C GLU A 2 -25.28 8.48 -8.40
N LEU A 3 -24.08 8.08 -8.83
CA LEU A 3 -22.81 8.75 -8.48
C LEU A 3 -22.43 9.81 -9.51
N LYS A 4 -21.93 10.95 -9.04
CA LYS A 4 -21.51 12.08 -9.89
C LYS A 4 -20.14 11.78 -10.52
N GLN A 5 -20.07 11.77 -11.84
CA GLN A 5 -18.81 11.66 -12.59
C GLN A 5 -17.95 12.92 -12.43
N SER A 6 -17.05 12.91 -11.44
CA SER A 6 -16.22 14.05 -11.08
C SER A 6 -14.73 13.84 -11.37
N LEU A 7 -14.25 12.59 -11.39
CA LEU A 7 -12.82 12.26 -11.44
C LEU A 7 -12.27 12.37 -12.87
N THR A 8 -11.16 13.10 -12.99
CA THR A 8 -10.37 13.18 -14.22
C THR A 8 -9.33 12.06 -14.28
N THR A 9 -8.70 11.85 -15.45
CA THR A 9 -7.61 10.86 -15.59
C THR A 9 -6.44 11.16 -14.63
N ALA A 10 -6.15 12.44 -14.37
CA ALA A 10 -5.10 12.84 -13.44
C ALA A 10 -5.46 12.48 -11.99
N ASP A 11 -6.73 12.64 -11.60
CA ASP A 11 -7.20 12.24 -10.27
C ASP A 11 -7.13 10.73 -10.09
N LEU A 12 -7.43 9.95 -11.14
CA LEU A 12 -7.29 8.49 -11.12
C LEU A 12 -5.83 8.04 -11.02
N ILE A 13 -4.92 8.71 -11.75
CA ILE A 13 -3.47 8.45 -11.63
C ILE A 13 -3.03 8.74 -10.20
N SER A 14 -3.38 9.91 -9.67
CA SER A 14 -3.03 10.30 -8.30
C SER A 14 -3.62 9.36 -7.25
N LEU A 15 -4.84 8.87 -7.46
CA LEU A 15 -5.46 7.88 -6.59
C LEU A 15 -4.67 6.57 -6.58
N GLY A 16 -4.30 6.05 -7.76
CA GLY A 16 -3.54 4.81 -7.88
C GLY A 16 -2.08 4.94 -7.41
N VAL A 17 -1.43 6.09 -7.62
CA VAL A 17 -0.10 6.32 -7.06
C VAL A 17 -0.20 6.46 -5.54
N GLY A 18 -1.14 7.26 -5.02
CA GLY A 18 -1.29 7.48 -3.58
C GLY A 18 -1.73 6.24 -2.80
N SER A 19 -2.53 5.34 -3.40
CA SER A 19 -2.93 4.09 -2.75
C SER A 19 -1.76 3.11 -2.58
N VAL A 20 -0.85 3.08 -3.56
CA VAL A 20 0.22 2.08 -3.66
C VAL A 20 1.55 2.59 -3.09
N LEU A 21 1.85 3.89 -3.26
CA LEU A 21 3.07 4.56 -2.83
C LEU A 21 3.02 4.86 -1.31
N GLY A 22 3.05 3.79 -0.52
CA GLY A 22 3.02 3.81 0.94
C GLY A 22 4.09 2.89 1.54
N THR A 23 3.64 1.85 2.26
CA THR A 23 4.48 0.86 2.97
C THR A 23 5.51 0.19 2.05
N GLY A 24 5.18 -0.02 0.78
CA GLY A 24 6.10 -0.58 -0.21
C GLY A 24 7.41 0.20 -0.34
N VAL A 25 7.36 1.54 -0.38
CA VAL A 25 8.55 2.38 -0.63
C VAL A 25 9.37 2.48 0.65
N PHE A 26 8.68 2.70 1.76
CA PHE A 26 9.30 3.11 3.01
C PHE A 26 9.75 1.92 3.88
N VAL A 27 9.13 0.75 3.72
CA VAL A 27 9.42 -0.42 4.57
C VAL A 27 9.83 -1.65 3.76
N VAL A 28 9.07 -2.03 2.72
CA VAL A 28 9.35 -3.27 1.98
C VAL A 28 10.68 -3.20 1.25
N ALA A 29 10.97 -2.09 0.58
CA ALA A 29 12.25 -1.91 -0.13
C ALA A 29 13.46 -2.18 0.78
N ALA A 30 13.39 -1.74 2.04
CA ALA A 30 14.41 -1.95 3.05
C ALA A 30 14.56 -3.40 3.49
N GLY A 31 13.43 -4.03 3.82
CA GLY A 31 13.40 -5.40 4.33
C GLY A 31 13.93 -6.38 3.28
N VAL A 32 13.54 -6.19 2.03
CA VAL A 32 13.98 -7.05 0.91
C VAL A 32 15.44 -6.78 0.56
N ALA A 33 15.89 -5.51 0.56
CA ALA A 33 17.29 -5.17 0.36
C ALA A 33 18.18 -5.82 1.43
N LYS A 34 17.80 -5.73 2.70
CA LYS A 34 18.59 -6.28 3.81
C LYS A 34 18.65 -7.80 3.81
N ASN A 35 17.50 -8.47 3.72
CA ASN A 35 17.39 -9.87 4.10
C ASN A 35 17.34 -10.84 2.91
N THR A 36 17.09 -10.36 1.69
CA THR A 36 16.69 -11.24 0.57
C THR A 36 17.45 -11.00 -0.72
N ALA A 37 17.55 -9.75 -1.18
CA ALA A 37 18.09 -9.45 -2.53
C ALA A 37 19.38 -8.63 -2.51
N GLY A 38 19.68 -7.90 -1.44
CA GLY A 38 20.81 -6.96 -1.44
C GLY A 38 20.58 -5.82 -2.44
N PRO A 39 21.64 -5.31 -3.09
CA PRO A 39 21.53 -4.31 -4.15
C PRO A 39 20.70 -4.74 -5.36
N ALA A 40 20.62 -6.04 -5.63
CA ALA A 40 19.77 -6.60 -6.68
C ALA A 40 18.25 -6.46 -6.41
N VAL A 41 17.84 -5.89 -5.28
CA VAL A 41 16.44 -5.49 -5.03
C VAL A 41 15.89 -4.56 -6.13
N THR A 42 16.75 -3.77 -6.79
CA THR A 42 16.38 -2.95 -7.96
C THR A 42 15.86 -3.80 -9.12
N ILE A 43 16.46 -4.97 -9.35
CA ILE A 43 15.99 -5.95 -10.34
C ILE A 43 14.72 -6.64 -9.85
N SER A 44 14.63 -6.98 -8.56
CA SER A 44 13.42 -7.56 -7.97
C SER A 44 12.20 -6.65 -8.19
N PHE A 45 12.34 -5.33 -7.98
CA PHE A 45 11.28 -4.36 -8.26
C PHE A 45 10.98 -4.22 -9.75
N ALA A 46 11.96 -4.39 -10.65
CA ALA A 46 11.73 -4.38 -12.09
C ALA A 46 10.94 -5.60 -12.57
N ILE A 47 11.26 -6.80 -12.05
CA ILE A 47 10.51 -8.03 -12.33
C ILE A 47 9.07 -7.91 -11.81
N ALA A 48 8.92 -7.42 -10.57
CA ALA A 48 7.60 -7.19 -9.97
C ALA A 48 6.80 -6.17 -10.78
N ALA A 49 7.39 -5.04 -11.19
CA ALA A 49 6.73 -4.04 -12.04
C ALA A 49 6.24 -4.63 -13.36
N PHE A 50 7.07 -5.43 -14.02
CA PHE A 50 6.72 -6.06 -15.28
C PHE A 50 5.50 -6.99 -15.11
N ALA A 51 5.51 -7.84 -14.08
CA ALA A 51 4.36 -8.69 -13.75
C ALA A 51 3.09 -7.85 -13.45
N SER A 52 3.21 -6.79 -12.65
CA SER A 52 2.09 -5.91 -12.32
C SER A 52 1.56 -5.14 -13.52
N ILE A 53 2.40 -4.75 -14.49
CA ILE A 53 1.96 -4.12 -15.74
C ILE A 53 1.16 -5.10 -16.58
N LEU A 54 1.60 -6.36 -16.70
CA LEU A 54 0.84 -7.39 -17.42
C LEU A 54 -0.53 -7.62 -16.79
N SER A 55 -0.60 -7.79 -15.46
CA SER A 55 -1.87 -7.86 -14.75
C SER A 55 -2.69 -6.58 -14.93
N GLY A 56 -2.07 -5.41 -14.81
CA GLY A 56 -2.71 -4.11 -14.99
C GLY A 56 -3.35 -3.93 -16.37
N LEU A 57 -2.74 -4.48 -17.43
CA LEU A 57 -3.32 -4.49 -18.78
C LEU A 57 -4.58 -5.35 -18.86
N CYS A 58 -4.62 -6.51 -18.20
CA CYS A 58 -5.83 -7.34 -18.10
C CYS A 58 -6.95 -6.57 -17.37
N TYR A 59 -6.63 -5.93 -16.24
CA TYR A 59 -7.56 -5.07 -15.51
C TYR A 59 -8.05 -3.88 -16.34
N ALA A 60 -7.17 -3.28 -17.13
CA ALA A 60 -7.52 -2.20 -18.04
C ALA A 60 -8.52 -2.64 -19.12
N GLU A 61 -8.35 -3.86 -19.66
CA GLU A 61 -9.29 -4.44 -20.64
C GLU A 61 -10.68 -4.68 -20.03
N PHE A 62 -10.74 -5.26 -18.82
CA PHE A 62 -12.00 -5.47 -18.11
C PHE A 62 -12.66 -4.14 -17.71
N GLY A 63 -11.90 -3.18 -17.18
CA GLY A 63 -12.40 -1.85 -16.83
C GLY A 63 -12.92 -1.05 -18.02
N ALA A 64 -12.34 -1.25 -19.21
CA ALA A 64 -12.83 -0.64 -20.44
C ALA A 64 -14.08 -1.33 -21.01
N ARG A 65 -14.26 -2.64 -20.76
CA ARG A 65 -15.41 -3.43 -21.25
C ARG A 65 -16.63 -3.38 -20.34
N VAL A 66 -16.43 -3.28 -19.03
CA VAL A 66 -17.51 -3.27 -18.02
C VAL A 66 -17.47 -1.97 -17.19
N PRO A 67 -17.67 -0.79 -17.82
CA PRO A 67 -17.50 0.51 -17.14
C PRO A 67 -18.65 0.89 -16.20
N LYS A 68 -19.74 0.11 -16.17
CA LYS A 68 -20.99 0.45 -15.45
C LYS A 68 -21.15 -0.23 -14.09
N THR A 69 -20.11 -0.87 -13.58
CA THR A 69 -20.20 -1.64 -12.33
C THR A 69 -19.11 -1.23 -11.34
N THR A 70 -19.54 -0.77 -10.16
CA THR A 70 -18.72 -0.59 -8.98
C THR A 70 -18.35 -1.95 -8.42
N GLY A 71 -17.16 -2.47 -8.73
CA GLY A 71 -16.66 -3.64 -8.01
C GLY A 71 -15.55 -4.41 -8.68
N SER A 72 -14.41 -3.77 -8.97
CA SER A 72 -13.09 -4.38 -9.20
C SER A 72 -13.09 -5.80 -9.80
N SER A 73 -12.21 -6.68 -9.31
CA SER A 73 -12.10 -8.09 -9.68
C SER A 73 -13.36 -8.92 -9.34
N TYR A 74 -14.12 -8.53 -8.30
CA TYR A 74 -15.31 -9.25 -7.86
C TYR A 74 -16.39 -9.31 -8.94
N VAL A 75 -16.80 -8.15 -9.47
CA VAL A 75 -17.84 -8.08 -10.50
C VAL A 75 -17.35 -8.65 -11.82
N TYR A 76 -16.07 -8.45 -12.17
CA TYR A 76 -15.51 -9.05 -13.38
C TYR A 76 -15.60 -10.59 -13.33
N SER A 77 -15.30 -11.19 -12.18
CA SER A 77 -15.37 -12.64 -11.98
C SER A 77 -16.81 -13.15 -11.91
N TYR A 78 -17.71 -12.36 -11.30
CA TYR A 78 -19.14 -12.68 -11.25
C TYR A 78 -19.76 -12.76 -12.65
N VAL A 79 -19.38 -11.83 -13.53
CA VAL A 79 -19.89 -11.77 -14.91
C VAL A 79 -19.24 -12.82 -15.83
N THR A 80 -17.97 -13.16 -15.63
CA THR A 80 -17.21 -14.02 -16.57
C THR A 80 -17.19 -15.50 -16.18
N VAL A 81 -17.04 -15.81 -14.89
CA VAL A 81 -16.82 -17.19 -14.40
C VAL A 81 -18.03 -17.70 -13.62
N GLY A 82 -18.58 -16.87 -12.73
CA GLY A 82 -19.78 -17.19 -11.96
C GLY A 82 -19.64 -16.94 -10.46
N GLU A 83 -20.73 -17.19 -9.74
CA GLU A 83 -20.92 -16.78 -8.35
C GLU A 83 -19.90 -17.40 -7.36
N ALA A 84 -19.56 -18.68 -7.50
CA ALA A 84 -18.66 -19.34 -6.56
C ALA A 84 -17.24 -18.75 -6.58
N VAL A 85 -16.70 -18.50 -7.77
CA VAL A 85 -15.38 -17.89 -7.94
C VAL A 85 -15.41 -16.42 -7.52
N ALA A 86 -16.48 -15.70 -7.86
CA ALA A 86 -16.70 -14.34 -7.41
C ALA A 86 -16.75 -14.24 -5.87
N PHE A 87 -17.43 -15.17 -5.19
CA PHE A 87 -17.47 -15.20 -3.72
C PHE A 87 -16.07 -15.34 -3.10
N THR A 88 -15.27 -16.27 -3.62
CA THR A 88 -13.87 -16.47 -3.17
C THR A 88 -13.05 -15.20 -3.39
N ILE A 89 -13.17 -14.57 -4.55
CA ILE A 89 -12.44 -13.33 -4.88
C ILE A 89 -12.92 -12.15 -4.02
N GLY A 90 -14.22 -12.03 -3.78
CA GLY A 90 -14.78 -10.98 -2.93
C GLY A 90 -14.25 -11.06 -1.49
N TRP A 91 -14.22 -12.27 -0.91
CA TRP A 91 -13.61 -12.49 0.40
C TRP A 91 -12.11 -12.23 0.42
N ASN A 92 -11.40 -12.65 -0.62
CA ASN A 92 -9.97 -12.39 -0.75
C ASN A 92 -9.67 -10.88 -0.81
N LEU A 93 -10.44 -10.12 -1.60
CA LEU A 93 -10.31 -8.66 -1.66
C LEU A 93 -10.63 -8.00 -0.32
N ILE A 94 -11.68 -8.43 0.40
CA ILE A 94 -11.98 -7.91 1.74
C ILE A 94 -10.78 -8.14 2.65
N LEU A 95 -10.23 -9.36 2.71
CA LEU A 95 -9.08 -9.69 3.55
C LEU A 95 -7.84 -8.89 3.13
N GLU A 96 -7.58 -8.74 1.84
CA GLU A 96 -6.50 -7.92 1.30
C GLU A 96 -6.59 -6.47 1.78
N TYR A 97 -7.76 -5.83 1.64
CA TYR A 97 -7.94 -4.45 2.12
C TYR A 97 -7.86 -4.32 3.65
N VAL A 98 -8.38 -5.29 4.41
CA VAL A 98 -8.23 -5.32 5.88
C VAL A 98 -6.75 -5.38 6.25
N ILE A 99 -6.02 -6.35 5.71
CA ILE A 99 -4.62 -6.62 6.07
C ILE A 99 -3.70 -5.49 5.58
N GLY A 100 -3.91 -5.00 4.34
CA GLY A 100 -3.14 -3.90 3.77
C GLY A 100 -3.31 -2.60 4.52
N THR A 101 -4.55 -2.28 4.92
CA THR A 101 -4.81 -1.11 5.77
C THR A 101 -4.16 -1.26 7.15
N ALA A 102 -4.18 -2.47 7.72
CA ALA A 102 -3.53 -2.75 9.00
C ALA A 102 -2.01 -2.54 8.91
N ALA A 103 -1.36 -3.02 7.83
CA ALA A 103 0.06 -2.80 7.58
C ALA A 103 0.39 -1.31 7.45
N CYS A 104 -0.41 -0.55 6.69
CA CYS A 104 -0.24 0.89 6.53
C CYS A 104 -0.36 1.65 7.86
N SER A 105 -1.34 1.28 8.70
CA SER A 105 -1.54 1.91 10.00
C SER A 105 -0.39 1.60 10.96
N ARG A 106 0.10 0.36 10.95
CA ARG A 106 1.26 -0.08 11.76
C ARG A 106 2.53 0.66 11.36
N ALA A 107 2.79 0.78 10.05
CA ALA A 107 3.91 1.55 9.53
C ALA A 107 3.80 3.03 9.92
N LEU A 108 2.61 3.63 9.78
CA LEU A 108 2.36 5.03 10.14
C LEU A 108 2.65 5.27 11.63
N SER A 109 2.19 4.38 12.51
CA SER A 109 2.51 4.42 13.94
C SER A 109 4.02 4.34 14.20
N SER A 110 4.75 3.46 13.50
CA SER A 110 6.21 3.35 13.64
C SER A 110 6.96 4.61 13.18
N TYR A 111 6.48 5.28 12.12
CA TYR A 111 7.06 6.54 11.64
C TYR A 111 6.79 7.70 12.60
N ILE A 112 5.59 7.75 13.18
CA ILE A 112 5.24 8.71 14.24
C ILE A 112 6.12 8.47 15.47
N ASP A 113 6.29 7.22 15.89
CA ASP A 113 7.15 6.87 17.02
C ASP A 113 8.61 7.28 16.80
N THR A 114 9.11 7.13 15.57
CA THR A 114 10.46 7.57 15.19
C THR A 114 10.62 9.10 15.31
N LEU A 115 9.56 9.87 15.05
CA LEU A 115 9.55 11.32 15.24
C LEU A 115 9.64 11.70 16.74
N PHE A 116 9.00 10.91 17.60
CA PHE A 116 9.05 11.04 19.06
C PHE A 116 10.18 10.23 19.72
N HIS A 117 11.27 9.95 19.00
CA HIS A 117 12.45 9.25 19.52
C HIS A 117 12.16 7.87 20.15
N ASN A 118 11.20 7.12 19.59
CA ASN A 118 10.74 5.81 20.06
C ASN A 118 10.05 5.82 21.44
N ALA A 119 9.52 6.98 21.88
CA ALA A 119 8.87 7.11 23.18
C ALA A 119 7.58 6.27 23.30
N ILE A 120 6.83 6.10 22.22
CA ILE A 120 5.58 5.32 22.20
C ILE A 120 5.90 3.84 22.42
N ARG A 121 6.88 3.31 21.67
CA ARG A 121 7.33 1.93 21.86
C ARG A 121 7.85 1.68 23.27
N MET A 122 8.67 2.59 23.80
CA MET A 122 9.20 2.47 25.16
C MET A 122 8.10 2.53 26.23
N PHE A 123 7.07 3.36 26.02
CA PHE A 123 5.91 3.42 26.90
C PHE A 123 5.15 2.10 26.93
N PHE A 124 4.80 1.52 25.77
CA PHE A 124 4.05 0.26 25.74
C PHE A 124 4.85 -0.91 26.28
N LEU A 125 6.14 -1.01 25.96
CA LEU A 125 7.02 -2.04 26.52
C LEU A 125 7.11 -1.94 28.05
N ARG A 126 7.11 -0.72 28.60
CA ARG A 126 7.24 -0.50 30.06
C ARG A 126 5.94 -0.70 30.83
N TYR A 127 4.79 -0.34 30.27
CA TYR A 127 3.51 -0.34 30.99
C TYR A 127 2.58 -1.51 30.64
N VAL A 128 2.63 -2.03 29.41
CA VAL A 128 1.75 -3.12 28.95
C VAL A 128 2.48 -4.47 28.95
N GLY A 129 3.81 -4.46 28.76
CA GLY A 129 4.65 -5.65 28.74
C GLY A 129 4.84 -6.23 27.33
N GLU A 130 5.80 -7.14 27.20
CA GLU A 130 6.10 -7.82 25.94
C GLU A 130 5.08 -8.95 25.66
N MET A 131 4.57 -9.00 24.43
CA MET A 131 3.76 -10.11 23.96
C MET A 131 4.70 -11.18 23.38
N ASP A 132 5.09 -12.15 24.20
CA ASP A 132 6.09 -13.15 23.83
C ASP A 132 5.45 -14.40 23.18
N ALA A 133 4.70 -14.18 22.10
CA ALA A 133 4.05 -15.23 21.33
C ALA A 133 4.58 -15.27 19.88
N PRO A 134 4.90 -16.45 19.33
CA PRO A 134 5.44 -16.57 17.99
C PRO A 134 4.41 -16.08 16.95
N GLY A 135 4.81 -15.14 16.10
CA GLY A 135 3.96 -14.53 15.07
C GLY A 135 3.14 -13.31 15.55
N LEU A 136 3.30 -12.88 16.80
CA LEU A 136 2.71 -11.64 17.31
C LEU A 136 3.75 -10.52 17.39
N ALA A 137 3.27 -9.28 17.36
CA ALA A 137 4.13 -8.13 17.61
C ALA A 137 4.65 -8.13 19.04
N LYS A 138 5.89 -7.64 19.24
CA LYS A 138 6.52 -7.52 20.58
C LYS A 138 5.69 -6.72 21.58
N TYR A 139 4.88 -5.78 21.11
CA TYR A 139 3.98 -5.00 21.93
C TYR A 139 2.68 -4.68 21.16
N PRO A 140 1.55 -4.58 21.86
CA PRO A 140 0.29 -4.19 21.26
C PRO A 140 0.31 -2.70 20.91
N ASP A 141 0.05 -2.37 19.66
CA ASP A 141 0.06 -0.99 19.18
C ASP A 141 -1.36 -0.39 19.14
N PHE A 142 -1.74 0.18 20.28
CA PHE A 142 -3.01 0.89 20.41
C PHE A 142 -3.07 2.18 19.59
N ILE A 143 -1.93 2.77 19.21
CA ILE A 143 -1.91 3.97 18.36
C ILE A 143 -2.31 3.61 16.94
N ALA A 144 -1.77 2.51 16.38
CA ALA A 144 -2.20 2.01 15.08
C ALA A 144 -3.71 1.70 15.06
N LEU A 145 -4.25 1.10 16.13
CA LEU A 145 -5.69 0.86 16.27
C LEU A 145 -6.48 2.18 16.24
N LEU A 146 -6.06 3.19 17.00
CA LEU A 146 -6.74 4.48 17.09
C LEU A 146 -6.70 5.24 15.77
N ILE A 147 -5.56 5.22 15.08
CA ILE A 147 -5.39 5.79 13.74
C ILE A 147 -6.40 5.15 12.76
N THR A 148 -6.48 3.82 12.73
CA THR A 148 -7.40 3.12 11.82
C THR A 148 -8.86 3.47 12.09
N ILE A 149 -9.28 3.50 13.37
CA ILE A 149 -10.65 3.88 13.74
C ILE A 149 -10.94 5.33 13.36
N PHE A 150 -9.99 6.23 13.60
CA PHE A 150 -10.12 7.64 13.25
C PHE A 150 -10.34 7.82 11.74
N PHE A 151 -9.48 7.24 10.90
CA PHE A 151 -9.61 7.36 9.44
C PHE A 151 -10.86 6.64 8.90
N SER A 152 -11.27 5.53 9.52
CA SER A 152 -12.54 4.86 9.19
C SER A 152 -13.75 5.76 9.48
N GLY A 153 -13.70 6.52 10.59
CA GLY A 153 -14.69 7.54 10.93
C GLY A 153 -14.69 8.71 9.94
N VAL A 154 -13.51 9.23 9.57
CA VAL A 154 -13.36 10.30 8.58
C VAL A 154 -13.97 9.89 7.24
N ILE A 155 -13.67 8.69 6.75
CA ILE A 155 -14.22 8.18 5.49
C ILE A 155 -15.74 8.00 5.60
N SER A 156 -16.25 7.55 6.76
CA SER A 156 -17.68 7.41 6.99
C SER A 156 -18.45 8.74 6.94
N CYS A 157 -17.79 9.88 7.17
CA CYS A 157 -18.39 11.22 7.10
C CYS A 157 -18.56 11.77 5.67
N GLY A 158 -17.96 11.14 4.65
CA GLY A 158 -18.21 11.44 3.24
C GLY A 158 -16.97 11.81 2.41
N VAL A 159 -17.09 11.61 1.10
CA VAL A 159 -15.96 11.51 0.14
C VAL A 159 -15.51 12.84 -0.47
N SER A 160 -16.36 13.88 -0.47
CA SER A 160 -16.15 15.06 -1.33
C SER A 160 -14.88 15.87 -1.03
N GLN A 161 -14.33 15.78 0.17
CA GLN A 161 -13.06 16.45 0.54
C GLN A 161 -11.84 15.51 0.48
N SER A 162 -12.04 14.20 0.27
CA SER A 162 -10.98 13.19 0.33
C SER A 162 -10.02 13.27 -0.87
N ALA A 163 -10.52 13.56 -2.07
CA ALA A 163 -9.71 13.59 -3.30
C ALA A 163 -8.64 14.69 -3.29
N LEU A 164 -8.99 15.91 -2.84
CA LEU A 164 -8.02 17.02 -2.74
C LEU A 164 -6.93 16.70 -1.73
N LEU A 165 -7.31 16.20 -0.54
CA LEU A 165 -6.38 15.80 0.50
C LEU A 165 -5.42 14.72 -0.03
N ASN A 166 -5.95 13.70 -0.69
CA ASN A 166 -5.14 12.63 -1.26
C ASN A 166 -4.13 13.15 -2.30
N ASN A 167 -4.55 14.07 -3.17
CA ASN A 167 -3.66 14.69 -4.16
C ASN A 167 -2.51 15.47 -3.51
N ILE A 168 -2.79 16.20 -2.42
CA ILE A 168 -1.77 16.95 -1.67
C ILE A 168 -0.79 15.99 -1.00
N LEU A 169 -1.29 14.96 -0.31
CA LEU A 169 -0.47 13.96 0.37
C LEU A 169 0.44 13.19 -0.61
N ASN A 170 -0.12 12.76 -1.74
CA ASN A 170 0.62 12.08 -2.79
C ASN A 170 1.70 12.98 -3.41
N SER A 171 1.39 14.25 -3.67
CA SER A 171 2.36 15.22 -4.18
C SER A 171 3.53 15.43 -3.22
N CYS A 172 3.24 15.50 -1.91
CA CYS A 172 4.27 15.57 -0.87
C CYS A 172 5.18 14.33 -0.88
N THR A 173 4.58 13.14 -1.05
CA THR A 173 5.32 11.88 -1.05
C THR A 173 6.21 11.73 -2.29
N LEU A 174 5.70 12.08 -3.47
CA LEU A 174 6.49 12.11 -4.71
C LEU A 174 7.66 13.09 -4.60
N LEU A 175 7.41 14.27 -4.01
CA LEU A 175 8.47 15.25 -3.73
C LEU A 175 9.55 14.67 -2.83
N THR A 176 9.18 13.90 -1.80
CA THR A 176 10.13 13.21 -0.92
C THR A 176 10.99 12.19 -1.64
N VAL A 177 10.43 11.42 -2.58
CA VAL A 177 11.20 10.47 -3.40
C VAL A 177 12.19 11.20 -4.33
N VAL A 178 11.75 12.26 -4.99
CA VAL A 178 12.64 13.05 -5.87
C VAL A 178 13.74 13.75 -5.05
N PHE A 179 13.39 14.29 -3.89
CA PHE A 179 14.32 14.93 -2.99
C PHE A 179 15.37 13.95 -2.44
N SER A 180 14.95 12.73 -2.06
CA SER A 180 15.89 11.72 -1.56
C SER A 180 16.88 11.30 -2.64
N LEU A 181 16.48 11.23 -3.92
CA LEU A 181 17.41 11.03 -5.03
C LEU A 181 18.38 12.20 -5.19
N GLY A 182 17.85 13.44 -5.20
CA GLY A 182 18.65 14.64 -5.38
C GLY A 182 19.74 14.79 -4.32
N VAL A 183 19.40 14.58 -3.05
CA VAL A 183 20.38 14.61 -1.96
C VAL A 183 21.25 13.34 -1.97
N GLY A 184 20.65 12.17 -2.16
CA GLY A 184 21.35 10.89 -2.13
C GLY A 184 22.45 10.79 -3.16
N ALA A 185 22.26 11.37 -4.35
CA ALA A 185 23.24 11.37 -5.44
C ALA A 185 24.60 11.94 -5.04
N PHE A 186 24.67 12.86 -4.07
CA PHE A 186 25.94 13.42 -3.56
C PHE A 186 26.72 12.46 -2.66
N TYR A 187 26.08 11.39 -2.17
CA TYR A 187 26.62 10.44 -1.19
C TYR A 187 26.69 9.00 -1.73
N PHE A 188 26.49 8.80 -3.03
CA PHE A 188 26.56 7.47 -3.63
C PHE A 188 27.99 6.94 -3.67
N GLU A 189 28.14 5.68 -3.25
CA GLU A 189 29.38 4.92 -3.33
C GLU A 189 29.19 3.75 -4.31
N PRO A 190 29.54 3.92 -5.61
CA PRO A 190 29.38 2.87 -6.62
C PRO A 190 30.09 1.56 -6.27
N GLN A 191 31.11 1.62 -5.41
CA GLN A 191 31.85 0.45 -4.92
C GLN A 191 30.94 -0.56 -4.21
N LEU A 192 29.82 -0.10 -3.62
CA LEU A 192 28.82 -0.97 -2.99
C LEU A 192 28.10 -1.88 -3.99
N TRP A 193 28.15 -1.56 -5.30
CA TRP A 193 27.58 -2.39 -6.36
C TRP A 193 28.63 -3.16 -7.16
N THR A 194 29.88 -2.68 -7.24
CA THR A 194 30.88 -3.18 -8.21
C THR A 194 31.86 -4.27 -7.71
N GLY A 195 31.59 -4.92 -6.57
CA GLY A 195 32.39 -6.06 -6.09
C GLY A 195 31.92 -7.44 -6.61
N GLU A 196 32.79 -8.45 -6.60
CA GLU A 196 32.56 -9.81 -7.17
C GLU A 196 31.28 -10.53 -6.68
N LYS A 197 30.72 -10.13 -5.53
CA LYS A 197 29.40 -10.56 -5.03
C LYS A 197 28.58 -9.41 -4.43
N ALA A 198 28.95 -8.16 -4.72
CA ALA A 198 28.36 -7.00 -4.08
C ALA A 198 26.91 -6.79 -4.54
N PHE A 199 26.64 -6.98 -5.84
CA PHE A 199 25.30 -6.74 -6.37
C PHE A 199 24.31 -7.90 -6.11
N PHE A 200 24.77 -9.16 -6.23
CA PHE A 200 23.96 -10.36 -5.99
C PHE A 200 24.44 -11.16 -4.76
N PRO A 201 24.38 -10.61 -3.54
CA PRO A 201 24.90 -11.30 -2.35
C PRO A 201 24.13 -12.60 -2.04
N TYR A 202 22.85 -12.65 -2.40
CA TYR A 202 21.95 -13.81 -2.23
C TYR A 202 21.74 -14.62 -3.52
N GLY A 203 22.53 -14.35 -4.56
CA GLY A 203 22.40 -14.97 -5.88
C GLY A 203 21.09 -14.64 -6.60
N THR A 204 20.84 -15.31 -7.72
CA THR A 204 19.62 -15.13 -8.53
C THR A 204 18.36 -15.58 -7.81
N HIS A 205 18.46 -16.59 -6.93
CA HIS A 205 17.35 -17.06 -6.10
C HIS A 205 16.85 -15.94 -5.17
N GLY A 206 17.76 -15.18 -4.54
CA GLY A 206 17.38 -14.03 -3.72
C GLY A 206 16.61 -12.96 -4.50
N VAL A 207 16.95 -12.76 -5.78
CA VAL A 207 16.23 -11.81 -6.64
C VAL A 207 14.82 -12.27 -6.94
N THR A 208 14.62 -13.56 -7.25
CA THR A 208 13.29 -14.11 -7.52
C THR A 208 12.41 -14.14 -6.28
N THR A 209 12.95 -14.52 -5.11
CA THR A 209 12.21 -14.48 -3.84
C THR A 209 11.90 -13.03 -3.45
N GLY A 210 12.87 -12.13 -3.63
CA GLY A 210 12.68 -10.70 -3.40
C GLY A 210 11.63 -10.10 -4.32
N ALA A 211 11.54 -10.53 -5.59
CA ALA A 211 10.52 -10.06 -6.53
C ALA A 211 9.10 -10.42 -6.06
N ALA A 212 8.91 -11.61 -5.50
CA ALA A 212 7.63 -12.01 -4.91
C ALA A 212 7.23 -11.12 -3.73
N SER A 213 8.18 -10.74 -2.87
CA SER A 213 7.91 -9.77 -1.78
C SER A 213 7.72 -8.34 -2.29
N CYS A 214 8.50 -7.90 -3.28
CA CYS A 214 8.35 -6.59 -3.93
C CYS A 214 7.03 -6.47 -4.68
N PHE A 215 6.40 -7.59 -5.07
CA PHE A 215 5.08 -7.59 -5.68
C PHE A 215 4.05 -6.90 -4.80
N TYR A 216 4.17 -7.04 -3.48
CA TYR A 216 3.36 -6.33 -2.50
C TYR A 216 3.30 -4.82 -2.77
N ALA A 217 4.45 -4.24 -3.11
CA ALA A 217 4.58 -2.81 -3.30
C ALA A 217 3.83 -2.30 -4.53
N TYR A 218 3.35 -3.17 -5.42
CA TYR A 218 2.51 -2.78 -6.55
C TYR A 218 1.02 -3.03 -6.32
N ILE A 219 0.64 -3.65 -5.21
CA ILE A 219 -0.76 -3.94 -4.89
C ILE A 219 -1.50 -2.63 -4.59
N GLY A 220 -2.70 -2.48 -5.14
CA GLY A 220 -3.57 -1.32 -4.93
C GLY A 220 -3.84 -0.48 -6.17
N PHE A 221 -3.29 -0.83 -7.35
CA PHE A 221 -3.65 -0.16 -8.62
C PHE A 221 -5.09 -0.48 -9.06
N ASP A 222 -5.66 -1.58 -8.59
CA ASP A 222 -7.03 -2.05 -8.84
C ASP A 222 -8.10 -1.10 -8.26
N ILE A 223 -7.73 -0.20 -7.36
CA ILE A 223 -8.59 0.91 -6.92
C ILE A 223 -9.04 1.79 -8.09
N ILE A 224 -8.21 1.93 -9.12
CA ILE A 224 -8.53 2.71 -10.33
C ILE A 224 -9.71 2.05 -11.06
N ALA A 225 -9.72 0.71 -11.14
CA ALA A 225 -10.83 -0.02 -11.73
C ALA A 225 -12.11 0.09 -10.88
N THR A 226 -11.96 0.09 -9.55
CA THR A 226 -13.09 0.22 -8.61
C THR A 226 -13.78 1.59 -8.67
N THR A 227 -13.05 2.64 -9.07
CA THR A 227 -13.55 4.01 -9.17
C THR A 227 -14.06 4.39 -10.57
N GLY A 228 -14.23 3.40 -11.44
CA GLY A 228 -14.68 3.61 -12.83
C GLY A 228 -16.01 4.34 -12.97
N GLU A 229 -16.96 4.16 -12.04
CA GLU A 229 -18.26 4.86 -12.09
C GLU A 229 -18.16 6.38 -11.85
N GLU A 230 -17.14 6.83 -11.14
CA GLU A 230 -16.91 8.25 -10.84
C GLU A 230 -16.01 8.94 -11.88
N ALA A 231 -15.42 8.16 -12.79
CA ALA A 231 -14.58 8.66 -13.87
C ALA A 231 -15.42 9.32 -14.97
N LYS A 232 -14.97 10.48 -15.48
CA LYS A 232 -15.64 11.16 -16.60
C LYS A 232 -15.60 10.34 -17.91
N ASN A 233 -14.50 9.62 -18.15
CA ASN A 233 -14.27 8.83 -19.38
C ASN A 233 -13.65 7.47 -19.06
N PRO A 234 -14.36 6.54 -18.38
CA PRO A 234 -13.77 5.32 -17.83
C PRO A 234 -13.07 4.46 -18.89
N ARG A 235 -13.65 4.34 -20.09
CA ARG A 235 -13.10 3.53 -21.19
C ARG A 235 -11.69 3.93 -21.64
N LYS A 236 -11.32 5.21 -21.51
CA LYS A 236 -9.97 5.71 -21.86
C LYS A 236 -9.14 6.03 -20.61
N SER A 237 -9.76 6.61 -19.60
CA SER A 237 -9.08 7.08 -18.40
C SER A 237 -8.57 5.92 -17.53
N ILE A 238 -9.30 4.81 -17.40
CA ILE A 238 -8.88 3.68 -16.57
C ILE A 238 -7.60 3.02 -17.12
N PRO A 239 -7.52 2.62 -18.41
CA PRO A 239 -6.29 2.03 -18.94
C PRO A 239 -5.06 2.93 -18.83
N ILE A 240 -5.23 4.22 -19.17
CA ILE A 240 -4.15 5.20 -19.10
C ILE A 240 -3.71 5.38 -17.65
N ALA A 241 -4.65 5.47 -16.71
CA ALA A 241 -4.33 5.64 -15.30
C ALA A 241 -3.58 4.44 -14.73
N ILE A 242 -4.01 3.21 -14.99
CA ILE A 242 -3.34 1.99 -14.49
C ILE A 242 -1.89 1.93 -14.96
N VAL A 243 -1.65 2.03 -16.27
CA VAL A 243 -0.29 1.91 -16.83
C VAL A 243 0.59 3.07 -16.38
N THR A 244 0.08 4.30 -16.39
CA THR A 244 0.86 5.48 -15.99
C THR A 244 1.22 5.41 -14.50
N SER A 245 0.29 5.03 -13.63
CA SER A 245 0.56 4.87 -12.20
C SER A 245 1.60 3.80 -11.94
N LEU A 246 1.51 2.63 -12.60
CA LEU A 246 2.49 1.55 -12.44
C LEU A 246 3.90 1.96 -12.89
N ILE A 247 4.03 2.75 -13.97
CA ILE A 247 5.32 3.28 -14.41
C ILE A 247 5.89 4.27 -13.39
N ILE A 248 5.07 5.19 -12.87
CA ILE A 248 5.50 6.14 -11.83
C ILE A 248 5.98 5.39 -10.58
N LEU A 249 5.21 4.38 -10.16
CA LEU A 249 5.54 3.54 -9.02
C LEU A 249 6.86 2.81 -9.23
N PHE A 250 7.07 2.19 -10.40
CA PHE A 250 8.35 1.55 -10.73
C PHE A 250 9.53 2.52 -10.60
N LEU A 251 9.41 3.72 -11.16
CA LEU A 251 10.47 4.73 -11.05
C LEU A 251 10.74 5.13 -9.61
N CYS A 252 9.69 5.29 -8.79
CA CYS A 252 9.84 5.62 -7.37
C CYS A 252 10.51 4.49 -6.57
N TYR A 253 10.06 3.24 -6.75
CA TYR A 253 10.66 2.08 -6.06
C TYR A 253 12.10 1.83 -6.47
N PHE A 254 12.39 1.94 -7.77
CA PHE A 254 13.74 1.81 -8.30
C PHE A 254 14.66 2.89 -7.72
N THR A 255 14.18 4.14 -7.69
CA THR A 255 14.91 5.29 -7.14
C THR A 255 15.23 5.10 -5.67
N VAL A 256 14.25 4.77 -4.83
CA VAL A 256 14.48 4.60 -3.38
C VAL A 256 15.38 3.41 -3.10
N SER A 257 15.20 2.29 -3.80
CA SER A 257 16.05 1.12 -3.70
C SER A 257 17.51 1.43 -4.06
N MET A 258 17.71 2.21 -5.13
CA MET A 258 19.03 2.67 -5.55
C MET A 258 19.66 3.58 -4.49
N VAL A 259 18.92 4.58 -4.00
CA VAL A 259 19.40 5.51 -2.96
C VAL A 259 19.85 4.75 -1.72
N MET A 260 19.06 3.80 -1.23
CA MET A 260 19.38 3.06 -0.01
C MET A 260 20.61 2.17 -0.18
N THR A 261 20.71 1.43 -1.29
CA THR A 261 21.76 0.42 -1.50
C THR A 261 23.08 1.00 -2.02
N LEU A 262 23.08 2.20 -2.60
CA LEU A 262 24.30 2.95 -2.97
C LEU A 262 24.79 3.89 -1.88
N MET A 263 23.97 4.19 -0.89
CA MET A 263 24.41 5.01 0.24
C MET A 263 24.84 4.16 1.42
N VAL A 264 24.25 3.02 1.74
CA VAL A 264 24.66 2.24 2.92
C VAL A 264 24.76 0.76 2.54
N PRO A 265 25.73 0.00 3.07
CA PRO A 265 25.80 -1.43 2.84
C PRO A 265 24.50 -2.13 3.24
N TYR A 266 24.04 -3.08 2.43
CA TYR A 266 22.72 -3.70 2.60
C TYR A 266 22.53 -4.39 3.96
N TYR A 267 23.61 -4.88 4.60
CA TYR A 267 23.57 -5.54 5.90
C TYR A 267 23.30 -4.57 7.07
N ASP A 268 23.63 -3.29 6.92
CA ASP A 268 23.46 -2.26 7.95
C ASP A 268 22.11 -1.53 7.85
N LEU A 269 21.35 -1.75 6.78
CA LEU A 269 20.01 -1.17 6.64
C LEU A 269 19.12 -1.57 7.83
N SER A 270 18.49 -0.62 8.51
CA SER A 270 17.48 -0.93 9.53
C SER A 270 16.19 -1.44 8.87
N LYS A 271 15.47 -2.37 9.52
CA LYS A 271 14.20 -2.90 8.98
C LYS A 271 13.10 -1.84 8.97
N ALA A 272 12.91 -1.15 10.09
CA ALA A 272 12.01 0.01 10.19
C ALA A 272 12.79 1.29 9.87
N ALA A 273 12.15 2.25 9.22
CA ALA A 273 12.68 3.61 9.05
C ALA A 273 13.99 3.75 8.25
N SER A 274 14.25 2.82 7.35
CA SER A 274 15.53 2.69 6.64
C SER A 274 15.92 3.90 5.79
N LEU A 275 15.00 4.45 5.00
CA LEU A 275 15.31 5.53 4.07
C LEU A 275 15.80 6.77 4.82
N GLN A 276 15.12 7.15 5.90
CA GLN A 276 15.56 8.27 6.72
C GLN A 276 16.81 7.97 7.55
N GLN A 277 17.02 6.72 7.96
CA GLN A 277 18.18 6.31 8.75
C GLN A 277 19.47 6.33 7.90
N VAL A 278 19.39 5.94 6.63
CA VAL A 278 20.49 6.00 5.66
C VAL A 278 21.11 7.40 5.55
N PHE A 279 20.29 8.46 5.57
CA PHE A 279 20.80 9.84 5.56
C PHE A 279 21.42 10.27 6.89
N VAL A 280 20.93 9.75 8.01
CA VAL A 280 21.49 10.00 9.34
C VAL A 280 22.87 9.36 9.46
N ASP A 281 23.00 8.11 9.01
CA ASP A 281 24.24 7.34 9.05
C ASP A 281 25.33 7.98 8.15
N ARG A 282 24.91 8.69 7.10
CA ARG A 282 25.78 9.49 6.21
C ARG A 282 26.03 10.93 6.67
N GLY A 283 25.61 11.28 7.89
CA GLY A 283 25.93 12.57 8.51
C GLY A 283 25.04 13.74 8.08
N VAL A 284 23.87 13.48 7.48
CA VAL A 284 22.90 14.51 7.06
C VAL A 284 21.57 14.37 7.82
N PRO A 285 21.56 14.58 9.15
CA PRO A 285 20.38 14.33 9.98
C PRO A 285 19.19 15.23 9.65
N GLY A 286 19.40 16.40 9.04
CA GLY A 286 18.32 17.32 8.65
C GLY A 286 17.36 16.72 7.60
N VAL A 287 17.87 15.86 6.71
CA VAL A 287 17.08 15.20 5.65
C VAL A 287 16.10 14.19 6.24
N LYS A 288 16.42 13.61 7.40
CA LYS A 288 15.57 12.67 8.13
C LYS A 288 14.15 13.23 8.33
N TYR A 289 14.04 14.48 8.78
CA TYR A 289 12.74 15.08 9.09
C TYR A 289 11.90 15.28 7.84
N PHE A 290 12.50 15.70 6.73
CA PHE A 290 11.80 15.84 5.45
C PHE A 290 11.26 14.50 4.95
N ILE A 291 12.06 13.43 5.07
CA ILE A 291 11.65 12.08 4.67
C ILE A 291 10.55 11.54 5.59
N ILE A 292 10.63 11.75 6.90
CA ILE A 292 9.58 11.32 7.83
C ILE A 292 8.26 12.01 7.52
N ILE A 293 8.25 13.31 7.24
CA ILE A 293 7.02 14.05 6.87
C ILE A 293 6.43 13.47 5.58
N GLY A 294 7.26 13.24 4.56
CA GLY A 294 6.82 12.61 3.31
C GLY A 294 6.29 11.19 3.50
N ALA A 295 6.94 10.40 4.34
CA ALA A 295 6.51 9.03 4.64
C ALA A 295 5.17 9.01 5.38
N ILE A 296 4.98 9.90 6.37
CA ILE A 296 3.70 10.07 7.05
C ILE A 296 2.61 10.47 6.04
N ALA A 297 2.90 11.39 5.13
CA ALA A 297 1.96 11.80 4.08
C ALA A 297 1.59 10.62 3.16
N GLY A 298 2.58 9.85 2.68
CA GLY A 298 2.38 8.72 1.79
C GLY A 298 1.65 7.54 2.44
N LEU A 299 2.01 7.20 3.67
CA LEU A 299 1.32 6.17 4.45
C LEU A 299 -0.12 6.58 4.76
N THR A 300 -0.38 7.86 5.01
CA THR A 300 -1.75 8.37 5.19
C THR A 300 -2.55 8.29 3.89
N ALA A 301 -1.96 8.68 2.75
CA ALA A 301 -2.59 8.55 1.44
C ALA A 301 -2.92 7.08 1.10
N SER A 302 -1.97 6.17 1.35
CA SER A 302 -2.13 4.73 1.12
C SER A 302 -3.22 4.12 2.03
N LEU A 303 -3.26 4.53 3.31
CA LEU A 303 -4.29 4.12 4.25
C LEU A 303 -5.69 4.59 3.83
N MET A 304 -5.81 5.85 3.41
CA MET A 304 -7.07 6.38 2.87
C MET A 304 -7.46 5.67 1.56
N GLY A 305 -6.49 5.40 0.68
CA GLY A 305 -6.69 4.66 -0.56
C GLY A 305 -7.21 3.25 -0.31
N SER A 306 -6.66 2.53 0.66
CA SER A 306 -7.06 1.15 0.97
C SER A 306 -8.42 1.05 1.69
N LEU A 307 -8.74 2.03 2.55
CA LEU A 307 -10.04 2.10 3.24
C LEU A 307 -11.19 2.55 2.33
N PHE A 308 -10.89 3.19 1.21
CA PHE A 308 -11.89 3.74 0.30
C PHE A 308 -12.72 2.70 -0.48
N PRO A 309 -12.11 1.70 -1.15
CA PRO A 309 -12.84 0.67 -1.89
C PRO A 309 -13.48 -0.38 -0.97
N MET A 310 -12.94 -0.58 0.23
CA MET A 310 -13.34 -1.65 1.14
C MET A 310 -14.85 -1.68 1.47
N PRO A 311 -15.52 -0.56 1.86
CA PRO A 311 -16.95 -0.59 2.14
C PRO A 311 -17.79 -0.87 0.89
N ARG A 312 -17.29 -0.56 -0.31
CA ARG A 312 -18.01 -0.78 -1.58
C ARG A 312 -18.08 -2.26 -1.93
N ILE A 313 -17.00 -2.99 -1.69
CA ILE A 313 -16.94 -4.44 -1.91
C ILE A 313 -17.87 -5.15 -0.92
N ILE A 314 -17.81 -4.78 0.36
CA ILE A 314 -18.71 -5.35 1.38
C ILE A 314 -20.18 -5.03 1.04
N TYR A 315 -20.46 -3.81 0.57
CA TYR A 315 -21.80 -3.41 0.13
C TYR A 315 -22.29 -4.22 -1.07
N ALA A 316 -21.46 -4.40 -2.10
CA ALA A 316 -21.79 -5.20 -3.29
C ALA A 316 -22.11 -6.65 -2.90
N MET A 317 -21.25 -7.29 -2.11
CA MET A 317 -21.49 -8.66 -1.63
C MET A 317 -22.72 -8.79 -0.72
N ALA A 318 -23.06 -7.75 0.04
CA ALA A 318 -24.25 -7.73 0.88
C ALA A 318 -25.55 -7.54 0.09
N ILE A 319 -25.51 -6.83 -1.05
CA ILE A 319 -26.64 -6.76 -2.00
C ILE A 319 -26.87 -8.12 -2.65
N ASP A 320 -25.79 -8.78 -3.07
CA ASP A 320 -25.84 -10.09 -3.71
C ASP A 320 -26.18 -11.22 -2.71
N CYS A 321 -26.49 -10.88 -1.45
CA CYS A 321 -26.88 -11.80 -0.37
C CYS A 321 -25.81 -12.83 0.00
N LEU A 322 -24.55 -12.60 -0.39
CA LEU A 322 -23.40 -13.43 -0.03
C LEU A 322 -22.89 -13.14 1.39
N ILE A 323 -23.16 -11.93 1.91
CA ILE A 323 -22.85 -11.50 3.28
C ILE A 323 -24.14 -10.96 3.94
N PHE A 324 -24.14 -10.83 5.27
CA PHE A 324 -25.26 -10.27 6.03
C PHE A 324 -25.78 -8.94 5.46
N LYS A 325 -27.09 -8.89 5.17
CA LYS A 325 -27.80 -7.72 4.61
C LYS A 325 -27.67 -6.43 5.44
N VAL A 326 -27.30 -6.53 6.71
CA VAL A 326 -27.09 -5.38 7.59
C VAL A 326 -25.99 -4.45 7.04
N PHE A 327 -24.98 -5.02 6.36
CA PHE A 327 -23.90 -4.25 5.74
C PHE A 327 -24.30 -3.52 4.45
N ALA A 328 -25.45 -3.87 3.85
CA ALA A 328 -25.99 -3.17 2.69
C ALA A 328 -26.71 -1.85 3.05
N LYS A 329 -26.82 -1.50 4.34
CA LYS A 329 -27.57 -0.31 4.78
C LYS A 329 -26.77 0.98 4.54
N VAL A 330 -27.22 1.77 3.57
CA VAL A 330 -26.63 3.10 3.24
C VAL A 330 -27.33 4.20 4.03
N TYR A 331 -26.54 5.12 4.61
CA TYR A 331 -27.07 6.30 5.32
C TYR A 331 -27.32 7.47 4.37
N LYS A 332 -28.53 8.05 4.41
CA LYS A 332 -28.96 9.13 3.48
C LYS A 332 -28.07 10.39 3.51
N ARG A 333 -27.44 10.71 4.64
CA ARG A 333 -26.61 11.92 4.81
C ARG A 333 -25.22 11.78 4.21
N THR A 334 -24.63 10.59 4.32
CA THR A 334 -23.24 10.32 3.89
C THR A 334 -23.17 9.54 2.59
N GLN A 335 -24.29 8.96 2.13
CA GLN A 335 -24.39 8.07 0.95
C GLN A 335 -23.38 6.90 1.02
N MET A 336 -23.05 6.47 2.24
CA MET A 336 -22.02 5.46 2.51
C MET A 336 -22.54 4.38 3.48
N PRO A 337 -22.06 3.12 3.37
CA PRO A 337 -22.41 2.01 4.26
C PRO A 337 -21.58 2.08 5.56
N VAL A 338 -21.94 3.00 6.46
CA VAL A 338 -21.17 3.31 7.68
C VAL A 338 -20.90 2.10 8.56
N LEU A 339 -21.88 1.17 8.69
CA LEU A 339 -21.69 -0.03 9.51
C LEU A 339 -20.58 -0.93 8.96
N ALA A 340 -20.55 -1.12 7.63
CA ALA A 340 -19.52 -1.90 6.97
C ALA A 340 -18.14 -1.27 7.16
N THR A 341 -18.03 0.04 6.99
CA THR A 341 -16.78 0.78 7.19
C THR A 341 -16.27 0.65 8.63
N MET A 342 -17.14 0.84 9.62
CA MET A 342 -16.72 0.80 11.03
C MET A 342 -16.38 -0.60 11.52
N SER A 343 -17.14 -1.64 11.12
CA SER A 343 -16.81 -3.01 11.49
C SER A 343 -15.50 -3.47 10.87
N ALA A 344 -15.29 -3.12 9.60
CA ALA A 344 -14.07 -3.40 8.86
C ALA A 344 -12.86 -2.65 9.44
N GLY A 345 -13.02 -1.36 9.73
CA GLY A 345 -11.99 -0.54 10.37
C GLY A 345 -11.63 -1.02 11.78
N PHE A 346 -12.61 -1.50 12.54
CA PHE A 346 -12.37 -2.09 13.86
C PHE A 346 -11.57 -3.39 13.76
N LEU A 347 -11.95 -4.30 12.85
CA LEU A 347 -11.20 -5.54 12.60
C LEU A 347 -9.76 -5.23 12.16
N THR A 348 -9.60 -4.28 11.25
CA THR A 348 -8.30 -3.79 10.78
C THR A 348 -7.46 -3.23 11.92
N GLY A 349 -8.06 -2.44 12.81
CA GLY A 349 -7.39 -1.87 13.98
C GLY A 349 -6.90 -2.94 14.96
N ILE A 350 -7.67 -4.02 15.16
CA ILE A 350 -7.24 -5.17 15.97
C ILE A 350 -6.03 -5.85 15.33
N LEU A 351 -6.05 -6.11 14.02
CA LEU A 351 -4.92 -6.73 13.34
C LEU A 351 -3.66 -5.86 13.41
N ALA A 352 -3.80 -4.55 13.20
CA ALA A 352 -2.69 -3.59 13.31
C ALA A 352 -2.10 -3.54 14.73
N CYS A 353 -2.93 -3.75 15.75
CA CYS A 353 -2.50 -3.77 17.15
C CYS A 353 -1.67 -5.02 17.47
N ILE A 354 -2.09 -6.19 16.97
CA ILE A 354 -1.59 -7.50 17.39
C ILE A 354 -0.41 -7.98 16.53
N PHE A 355 -0.43 -7.71 15.22
CA PHE A 355 0.55 -8.26 14.27
C PHE A 355 1.69 -7.29 13.96
N THR A 356 2.81 -7.86 13.49
CA THR A 356 3.91 -7.06 12.95
C THR A 356 3.61 -6.64 11.52
N GLU A 357 4.24 -5.56 11.08
CA GLU A 357 4.16 -5.12 9.69
C GLU A 357 4.64 -6.20 8.70
N GLU A 358 5.73 -6.91 9.02
CA GLU A 358 6.28 -7.95 8.13
C GLU A 358 5.29 -9.10 7.92
N ASP A 359 4.65 -9.57 8.99
CA ASP A 359 3.67 -10.67 8.91
C ASP A 359 2.43 -10.24 8.12
N LEU A 360 1.92 -9.03 8.35
CA LEU A 360 0.79 -8.49 7.60
C LEU A 360 1.10 -8.40 6.09
N ILE A 361 2.29 -7.93 5.73
CA ILE A 361 2.75 -7.81 4.35
C ILE A 361 2.85 -9.19 3.67
N GLN A 362 3.38 -10.19 4.36
CA GLN A 362 3.49 -11.55 3.84
C GLN A 362 2.12 -12.21 3.67
N MET A 363 1.22 -12.09 4.65
CA MET A 363 -0.15 -12.62 4.56
C MET A 363 -0.92 -12.01 3.39
N MET A 364 -0.79 -10.70 3.17
CA MET A 364 -1.43 -10.01 2.06
C MET A 364 -0.89 -10.46 0.70
N SER A 365 0.44 -10.57 0.57
CA SER A 365 1.08 -10.95 -0.70
C SER A 365 0.57 -12.29 -1.25
N ILE A 366 0.37 -13.27 -0.35
CA ILE A 366 -0.16 -14.59 -0.72
C ILE A 366 -1.61 -14.47 -1.23
N GLY A 367 -2.45 -13.69 -0.55
CA GLY A 367 -3.84 -13.46 -0.95
C GLY A 367 -3.93 -12.80 -2.33
N THR A 368 -3.17 -11.74 -2.57
CA THR A 368 -3.25 -10.99 -3.83
C THR A 368 -2.66 -11.74 -5.02
N LEU A 369 -1.59 -12.52 -4.83
CA LEU A 369 -1.08 -13.42 -5.87
C LEU A 369 -2.16 -14.42 -6.31
N LEU A 370 -2.94 -14.94 -5.37
CA LEU A 370 -4.07 -15.82 -5.68
C LEU A 370 -5.20 -15.06 -6.40
N ALA A 371 -5.47 -13.80 -6.03
CA ALA A 371 -6.46 -12.98 -6.72
C ALA A 371 -6.07 -12.72 -8.18
N TYR A 372 -4.82 -12.32 -8.44
CA TYR A 372 -4.36 -11.94 -9.77
C TYR A 372 -4.05 -13.11 -10.69
N THR A 373 -3.81 -14.32 -10.16
CA THR A 373 -3.69 -15.54 -10.99
C THR A 373 -5.03 -16.07 -11.48
N LEU A 374 -6.13 -15.71 -10.80
CA LEU A 374 -7.48 -16.08 -11.18
C LEU A 374 -8.12 -15.13 -12.21
N VAL A 375 -7.59 -13.90 -12.33
CA VAL A 375 -7.94 -12.90 -13.35
C VAL A 375 -7.08 -13.13 -14.59
#